data_AF-A0A944R972-F1
#
_entry.id   AF-A0A944R972-F1
#
_cell.length_a   1.000
_cell.length_b   1.000
_cell.length_c   1.000
_cell.angle_alpha   90.00
_cell.angle_beta   90.00
_cell.angle_gamma   90.00
#
_symmetry.space_group_name_H-M   'P 1'
#
loop_
_entity.id
_entity.type
_entity.pdbx_description
1 polymer ?
#
loop_
_entity_poly.entity_id
_entity_poly.type
_entity_poly.pdbx_seq_one_letter_code
_entity_poly.pdbx_strand_id
1 'polypeptide(L)'
;MKVSKYLLALIVMLLLVGCEDEEQAKIFAAQECLDKATDLASANACADMVSGLTSADSFIIRCSADFIGEGFTANKIADVFQAANTAQGDNQDPLVGLMSVLTFKTLVAATAAKDTCAQTNSEGMAMFGIIAEIATTFGSLAGCLPTCSVAQLATGIGNGTKDAELGVLVNTLDITYCANPDNAGTDICTEVIGTANPGNPSSAGTNFRTGLDTTN
;
A
#
# COMPACT_ATOMS: atom_id res chain seq x y z
N MET A 1 -51.76 27.49 21.23
CA MET A 1 -50.50 27.34 20.46
C MET A 1 -49.59 26.20 20.98
N LYS A 2 -50.12 25.04 21.41
CA LYS A 2 -49.29 23.91 21.89
C LYS A 2 -49.09 22.79 20.86
N VAL A 3 -49.99 22.68 19.87
CA VAL A 3 -49.97 21.61 18.86
C VAL A 3 -48.82 21.75 17.85
N SER A 4 -48.37 22.98 17.58
CA SER A 4 -47.30 23.25 16.60
C SER A 4 -45.91 22.72 17.00
N LYS A 5 -45.65 22.50 18.30
CA LYS A 5 -44.33 22.03 18.78
C LYS A 5 -44.16 20.51 18.62
N TYR A 6 -45.24 19.75 18.69
CA TYR A 6 -45.19 18.29 18.55
C TYR A 6 -45.15 17.85 17.08
N LEU A 7 -45.73 18.64 16.16
CA LEU A 7 -45.68 18.35 14.73
C LEU A 7 -44.25 18.49 14.16
N LEU A 8 -43.47 19.48 14.63
CA LEU A 8 -42.10 19.69 14.18
C LEU A 8 -41.16 18.58 14.67
N ALA A 9 -41.35 18.09 15.90
CA ALA A 9 -40.55 16.99 16.45
C ALA A 9 -40.78 15.66 15.72
N LEU A 10 -42.01 15.41 15.24
CA LEU A 10 -42.34 14.21 14.49
C LEU A 10 -41.70 14.21 13.09
N ILE A 11 -41.65 15.37 12.43
CA ILE A 11 -41.04 15.53 11.10
C ILE A 11 -39.52 15.34 11.18
N VAL A 12 -38.87 15.84 12.23
CA VAL A 12 -37.42 15.65 12.43
C VAL A 12 -37.08 14.17 12.70
N MET A 13 -37.90 13.44 13.45
CA MET A 13 -37.67 12.00 13.67
C MET A 13 -37.84 11.16 12.39
N LEU A 14 -38.77 11.53 11.50
CA LEU A 14 -38.97 10.83 10.22
C LEU A 14 -37.85 11.09 9.20
N LEU A 15 -37.13 12.21 9.33
CA LEU A 15 -35.96 12.52 8.49
C LEU A 15 -34.69 11.76 8.92
N LEU A 16 -34.63 11.24 10.15
CA LEU A 16 -33.47 10.50 10.67
C LEU A 16 -33.43 9.03 10.23
N VAL A 17 -34.57 8.45 9.81
CA VAL A 17 -34.65 7.02 9.43
C VAL A 17 -34.47 6.81 7.91
N GLY A 18 -34.29 7.88 7.14
CA GLY A 18 -34.22 7.84 5.66
C GLY A 18 -32.84 8.11 5.05
N CYS A 19 -31.80 8.28 5.87
CA CYS A 19 -30.43 8.59 5.41
C CYS A 19 -29.41 7.48 5.69
N GLU A 20 -29.83 6.29 6.11
CA GLU A 20 -28.89 5.16 6.17
C GLU A 20 -28.72 4.60 4.77
N ASP A 21 -27.66 5.05 4.09
CA ASP A 21 -27.25 4.53 2.80
C ASP A 21 -26.84 3.07 2.98
N GLU A 22 -27.46 2.16 2.22
CA GLU A 22 -27.13 0.72 2.24
C GLU A 22 -25.62 0.50 2.02
N GLU A 23 -24.98 1.39 1.26
CA GLU A 23 -23.54 1.39 1.06
C GLU A 23 -22.77 1.62 2.37
N GLN A 24 -23.16 2.62 3.15
CA GLN A 24 -22.50 2.95 4.43
C GLN A 24 -22.65 1.81 5.44
N ALA A 25 -23.82 1.17 5.48
CA ALA A 25 -24.03 -0.01 6.33
C ALA A 25 -23.09 -1.16 5.96
N LYS A 26 -22.87 -1.40 4.65
CA LYS A 26 -21.91 -2.42 4.17
C LYS A 26 -20.46 -2.06 4.49
N ILE A 27 -20.08 -0.79 4.28
CA ILE A 27 -18.74 -0.29 4.60
C ILE A 27 -18.46 -0.47 6.10
N PHE A 28 -19.40 -0.08 6.96
CA PHE A 28 -19.24 -0.22 8.42
C PHE A 28 -19.12 -1.69 8.85
N ALA A 29 -19.99 -2.57 8.33
CA ALA A 29 -19.94 -3.99 8.63
C ALA A 29 -18.61 -4.63 8.17
N ALA A 30 -18.11 -4.21 7.00
CA ALA A 30 -16.85 -4.69 6.47
C ALA A 30 -15.64 -4.18 7.26
N GLN A 31 -15.66 -2.94 7.76
CA GLN A 31 -14.64 -2.42 8.67
C GLN A 31 -14.61 -3.21 9.98
N GLU A 32 -15.77 -3.45 10.60
CA GLU A 32 -15.84 -4.25 11.83
C GLU A 32 -15.37 -5.71 11.62
N CYS A 33 -15.62 -6.25 10.42
CA CYS A 33 -15.07 -7.54 10.01
C CYS A 33 -13.54 -7.47 9.92
N LEU A 34 -13.01 -6.44 9.23
CA LEU A 34 -11.59 -6.29 8.95
C LEU A 34 -10.76 -6.10 10.22
N ASP A 35 -11.29 -5.38 11.21
CA ASP A 35 -10.67 -5.20 12.54
C ASP A 35 -10.37 -6.52 13.27
N LYS A 36 -11.05 -7.61 12.88
CA LYS A 36 -10.89 -8.95 13.47
C LYS A 36 -10.17 -9.92 12.53
N ALA A 37 -9.95 -9.54 11.27
CA ALA A 37 -9.30 -10.39 10.28
C ALA A 37 -7.81 -10.52 10.58
N THR A 38 -7.28 -11.74 10.52
CA THR A 38 -5.85 -12.01 10.77
C THR A 38 -5.22 -12.90 9.70
N ASP A 39 -5.99 -13.30 8.69
CA ASP A 39 -5.59 -14.21 7.64
C ASP A 39 -6.30 -13.89 6.31
N LEU A 40 -5.85 -14.51 5.22
CA LEU A 40 -6.40 -14.28 3.87
C LEU A 40 -7.88 -14.62 3.74
N ALA A 41 -8.35 -15.70 4.39
CA ALA A 41 -9.73 -16.11 4.26
C ALA A 41 -10.66 -15.13 4.99
N SER A 42 -10.29 -14.72 6.21
CA SER A 42 -11.05 -13.70 6.95
C SER A 42 -11.01 -12.34 6.25
N ALA A 43 -9.87 -11.90 5.73
CA ALA A 43 -9.76 -10.64 4.99
C ALA A 43 -10.62 -10.62 3.72
N ASN A 44 -10.58 -11.69 2.91
CA ASN A 44 -11.40 -11.81 1.70
C ASN A 44 -12.90 -11.79 2.02
N ALA A 45 -13.32 -12.48 3.08
CA ALA A 45 -14.72 -12.46 3.51
C ALA A 45 -15.20 -11.04 3.88
N CYS A 46 -14.32 -10.20 4.44
CA CYS A 46 -14.64 -8.81 4.73
C CYS A 46 -14.70 -7.96 3.44
N ALA A 47 -13.75 -8.16 2.51
CA ALA A 47 -13.75 -7.47 1.22
C ALA A 47 -15.00 -7.80 0.38
N ASP A 48 -15.49 -9.05 0.46
CA ASP A 48 -16.69 -9.50 -0.24
C ASP A 48 -17.96 -8.75 0.19
N MET A 49 -18.03 -8.26 1.44
CA MET A 49 -19.17 -7.47 1.94
C MET A 49 -19.37 -6.17 1.18
N VAL A 50 -18.28 -5.59 0.68
CA VAL A 50 -18.29 -4.37 -0.13
C VAL A 50 -18.12 -4.67 -1.62
N SER A 51 -18.20 -5.94 -2.05
CA SER A 51 -18.08 -6.30 -3.47
C SER A 51 -19.16 -5.63 -4.31
N GLY A 52 -18.77 -5.10 -5.46
CA GLY A 52 -19.66 -4.36 -6.38
C GLY A 52 -19.84 -2.87 -6.06
N LEU A 53 -19.43 -2.40 -4.88
CA LEU A 53 -19.34 -0.96 -4.59
C LEU A 53 -18.17 -0.32 -5.35
N THR A 54 -18.31 0.95 -5.71
CA THR A 54 -17.30 1.72 -6.47
C THR A 54 -16.86 3.00 -5.76
N SER A 55 -17.24 3.19 -4.50
CA SER A 55 -16.80 4.33 -3.71
C SER A 55 -15.37 4.14 -3.21
N ALA A 56 -14.70 5.27 -2.97
CA ALA A 56 -13.36 5.30 -2.41
C ALA A 56 -13.23 4.47 -1.12
N ASP A 57 -14.21 4.56 -0.22
CA ASP A 57 -14.23 3.85 1.05
C ASP A 57 -14.31 2.33 0.86
N SER A 58 -15.06 1.86 -0.14
CA SER A 58 -15.08 0.43 -0.48
C SER A 58 -13.73 -0.07 -0.98
N PHE A 59 -12.99 0.75 -1.74
CA PHE A 59 -11.64 0.42 -2.20
C PHE A 59 -10.62 0.46 -1.04
N ILE A 60 -10.81 1.32 -0.03
CA ILE A 60 -9.95 1.34 1.16
C ILE A 60 -10.02 -0.02 1.85
N ILE A 61 -11.23 -0.54 2.05
CA ILE A 61 -11.44 -1.85 2.68
C ILE A 61 -10.80 -2.97 1.87
N ARG A 62 -10.99 -2.99 0.54
CA ARG A 62 -10.41 -4.02 -0.34
C ARG A 62 -8.88 -3.98 -0.34
N CYS A 63 -8.30 -2.79 -0.49
CA CYS A 63 -6.85 -2.59 -0.43
C CYS A 63 -6.32 -3.09 0.93
N SER A 64 -6.93 -2.68 2.04
CA SER A 64 -6.52 -3.15 3.38
C SER A 64 -6.67 -4.67 3.54
N ALA A 65 -7.70 -5.28 2.97
CA ALA A 65 -7.89 -6.73 2.97
C ALA A 65 -6.80 -7.47 2.19
N ASP A 66 -6.38 -6.97 1.02
CA ASP A 66 -5.27 -7.54 0.25
C ASP A 66 -4.00 -7.61 1.11
N PHE A 67 -3.69 -6.52 1.83
CA PHE A 67 -2.55 -6.47 2.75
C PHE A 67 -2.73 -7.43 3.94
N ILE A 68 -3.87 -7.44 4.62
CA ILE A 68 -4.08 -8.37 5.75
C ILE A 68 -3.95 -9.84 5.27
N GLY A 69 -4.43 -10.16 4.07
CA GLY A 69 -4.34 -11.51 3.52
C GLY A 69 -2.92 -11.98 3.19
N GLU A 70 -2.01 -11.04 2.95
CA GLU A 70 -0.58 -11.30 2.84
C GLU A 70 0.15 -11.32 4.20
N GLY A 71 -0.60 -11.11 5.29
CA GLY A 71 -0.10 -11.14 6.65
C GLY A 71 0.46 -9.80 7.12
N PHE A 72 0.12 -8.70 6.45
CA PHE A 72 0.44 -7.35 6.90
C PHE A 72 -0.49 -6.97 8.06
N THR A 73 -0.04 -7.29 9.26
CA THR A 73 -0.70 -6.86 10.50
C THR A 73 0.04 -5.66 11.08
N ALA A 74 -0.64 -4.86 11.90
CA ALA A 74 -0.04 -3.72 12.60
C ALA A 74 1.22 -4.13 13.40
N ASN A 75 1.18 -5.31 14.04
CA ASN A 75 2.32 -5.85 14.77
C ASN A 75 3.50 -6.13 13.84
N LYS A 76 3.26 -6.75 12.68
CA LYS A 76 4.34 -7.06 11.74
C LYS A 76 4.99 -5.80 11.16
N ILE A 77 4.21 -4.76 10.89
CA ILE A 77 4.74 -3.46 10.47
C ILE A 77 5.55 -2.81 11.60
N ALA A 78 5.06 -2.86 12.85
CA ALA A 78 5.79 -2.34 14.01
C ALA A 78 7.11 -3.09 14.24
N ASP A 79 7.10 -4.43 14.15
CA ASP A 79 8.28 -5.28 14.27
C ASP A 79 9.34 -4.91 13.22
N VAL A 80 8.91 -4.53 12.01
CA VAL A 80 9.80 -4.10 10.93
C VAL A 80 10.39 -2.74 11.18
N PHE A 81 9.59 -1.76 11.60
CA PHE A 81 10.14 -0.45 11.97
C PHE A 81 11.09 -0.57 13.16
N GLN A 82 10.78 -1.45 14.12
CA GLN A 82 11.68 -1.74 15.23
C GLN A 82 12.97 -2.43 14.73
N ALA A 83 12.85 -3.44 13.88
CA ALA A 83 14.00 -4.14 13.29
C ALA A 83 14.87 -3.18 12.47
N ALA A 84 14.27 -2.33 11.64
CA ALA A 84 14.92 -1.29 10.85
C ALA A 84 15.68 -0.28 11.73
N ASN A 85 15.09 0.13 12.86
CA ASN A 85 15.77 0.99 13.83
C ASN A 85 16.92 0.27 14.55
N THR A 86 16.81 -1.03 14.83
CA THR A 86 17.89 -1.81 15.46
C THR A 86 19.00 -2.24 14.51
N ALA A 87 18.70 -2.41 13.22
CA ALA A 87 19.63 -2.87 12.19
C ALA A 87 20.59 -1.78 11.70
N GLN A 88 20.41 -0.52 12.12
CA GLN A 88 21.33 0.58 11.82
C GLN A 88 22.79 0.33 12.28
N GLY A 89 23.05 -0.71 13.09
CA GLY A 89 24.40 -1.11 13.49
C GLY A 89 25.10 -2.16 12.60
N ASP A 90 24.38 -2.84 11.71
CA ASP A 90 24.87 -4.05 11.00
C ASP A 90 25.04 -3.88 9.47
N ASN A 91 25.20 -2.65 8.97
CA ASN A 91 25.30 -2.32 7.53
C ASN A 91 24.11 -2.84 6.71
N GLN A 92 22.89 -2.81 7.26
CA GLN A 92 21.69 -3.17 6.50
C GLN A 92 20.79 -1.96 6.34
N ASP A 93 20.47 -1.65 5.08
CA ASP A 93 19.58 -0.55 4.74
C ASP A 93 18.16 -0.82 5.31
N PRO A 94 17.65 0.07 6.19
CA PRO A 94 16.29 0.01 6.75
C PRO A 94 15.20 -0.22 5.70
N LEU A 95 15.37 0.31 4.48
CA LEU A 95 14.42 0.19 3.39
C LEU A 95 14.36 -1.25 2.86
N VAL A 96 15.49 -1.97 2.77
CA VAL A 96 15.49 -3.38 2.38
C VAL A 96 14.79 -4.24 3.44
N GLY A 97 14.94 -3.87 4.72
CA GLY A 97 14.17 -4.45 5.82
C GLY A 97 12.67 -4.26 5.64
N LEU A 98 12.23 -3.04 5.33
CA LEU A 98 10.83 -2.73 5.05
C LEU A 98 10.30 -3.52 3.85
N MET A 99 11.05 -3.57 2.76
CA MET A 99 10.68 -4.31 1.54
C MET A 99 10.58 -5.82 1.80
N SER A 100 11.44 -6.39 2.66
CA SER A 100 11.36 -7.80 3.03
C SER A 100 10.04 -8.20 3.65
N VAL A 101 9.39 -7.26 4.33
CA VAL A 101 8.05 -7.48 4.85
C VAL A 101 6.99 -7.10 3.84
N LEU A 102 7.11 -5.98 3.14
CA LEU A 102 6.17 -5.51 2.10
C LEU A 102 6.07 -6.39 0.84
N THR A 103 6.82 -7.49 0.80
CA THR A 103 6.79 -8.49 -0.27
C THR A 103 5.52 -9.35 -0.17
N PHE A 104 4.70 -9.34 -1.21
CA PHE A 104 3.57 -10.25 -1.38
C PHE A 104 4.05 -11.62 -1.85
N LYS A 105 3.24 -12.67 -1.63
CA LYS A 105 3.55 -14.03 -2.07
C LYS A 105 3.74 -14.13 -3.59
N THR A 106 3.06 -13.29 -4.37
CA THR A 106 3.12 -13.28 -5.84
C THR A 106 3.05 -11.86 -6.39
N LEU A 107 3.69 -11.64 -7.54
CA LEU A 107 3.63 -10.35 -8.23
C LEU A 107 2.21 -9.99 -8.67
N VAL A 108 1.41 -10.98 -9.09
CA VAL A 108 0.01 -10.77 -9.51
C VAL A 108 -0.82 -10.20 -8.35
N ALA A 109 -0.64 -10.72 -7.13
CA ALA A 109 -1.33 -10.20 -5.96
C ALA A 109 -0.88 -8.78 -5.60
N ALA A 110 0.42 -8.48 -5.71
CA ALA A 110 0.96 -7.14 -5.45
C ALA A 110 0.42 -6.09 -6.45
N THR A 111 0.41 -6.42 -7.75
CA THR A 111 -0.14 -5.53 -8.78
C THR A 111 -1.64 -5.31 -8.57
N ALA A 112 -2.40 -6.36 -8.25
CA ALA A 112 -3.83 -6.24 -7.96
C ALA A 112 -4.08 -5.33 -6.74
N ALA A 113 -3.31 -5.51 -5.66
CA ALA A 113 -3.39 -4.64 -4.49
C ALA A 113 -3.07 -3.19 -4.85
N LYS A 114 -1.97 -2.95 -5.57
CA LYS A 114 -1.59 -1.61 -6.05
C LYS A 114 -2.70 -0.94 -6.85
N ASP A 115 -3.35 -1.66 -7.77
CA ASP A 115 -4.45 -1.12 -8.58
C ASP A 115 -5.72 -0.83 -7.74
N THR A 116 -6.00 -1.66 -6.74
CA THR A 116 -7.09 -1.42 -5.78
C THR A 116 -6.80 -0.20 -4.90
N CYS A 117 -5.58 -0.09 -4.36
CA CYS A 117 -5.18 1.01 -3.49
C CYS A 117 -5.16 2.36 -4.22
N ALA A 118 -4.84 2.38 -5.51
CA ALA A 118 -4.92 3.59 -6.34
C ALA A 118 -6.35 4.15 -6.46
N GLN A 119 -7.39 3.33 -6.27
CA GLN A 119 -8.79 3.75 -6.37
C GLN A 119 -9.37 4.33 -5.06
N THR A 120 -8.58 4.35 -3.99
CA THR A 120 -9.00 4.84 -2.66
C THR A 120 -9.10 6.36 -2.56
N ASN A 121 -8.60 7.12 -3.54
CA ASN A 121 -8.33 8.56 -3.44
C ASN A 121 -7.44 8.95 -2.23
N SER A 122 -6.76 8.00 -1.61
CA SER A 122 -5.80 8.23 -0.54
C SER A 122 -4.39 8.04 -1.08
N GLU A 123 -3.62 9.13 -1.11
CA GLU A 123 -2.25 9.12 -1.59
C GLU A 123 -1.36 8.16 -0.80
N GLY A 124 -1.55 8.10 0.53
CA GLY A 124 -0.81 7.18 1.38
C GLY A 124 -1.08 5.72 1.02
N MET A 125 -2.33 5.36 0.71
CA MET A 125 -2.69 4.00 0.29
C MET A 125 -2.12 3.67 -1.08
N ALA A 126 -2.23 4.61 -2.04
CA ALA A 126 -1.65 4.44 -3.37
C ALA A 126 -0.13 4.23 -3.31
N MET A 127 0.58 5.05 -2.53
CA MET A 127 2.01 4.91 -2.28
C MET A 127 2.33 3.55 -1.67
N PHE A 128 1.58 3.12 -0.66
CA PHE A 128 1.80 1.84 0.01
C PHE A 128 1.64 0.65 -0.94
N GLY A 129 0.63 0.68 -1.82
CA GLY A 129 0.44 -0.30 -2.88
C GLY A 129 1.63 -0.38 -3.85
N ILE A 130 2.13 0.78 -4.30
CA ILE A 130 3.30 0.86 -5.20
C ILE A 130 4.55 0.30 -4.53
N ILE A 131 4.81 0.65 -3.26
CA ILE A 131 5.97 0.13 -2.53
C ILE A 131 5.89 -1.38 -2.36
N ALA A 132 4.71 -1.93 -2.09
CA ALA A 132 4.51 -3.38 -2.01
C ALA A 132 4.77 -4.09 -3.35
N GLU A 133 4.33 -3.50 -4.47
CA GLU A 133 4.64 -4.01 -5.81
C GLU A 133 6.15 -3.95 -6.11
N ILE A 134 6.82 -2.87 -5.72
CA ILE A 134 8.29 -2.74 -5.82
C ILE A 134 8.98 -3.84 -5.03
N ALA A 135 8.66 -3.96 -3.74
CA ALA A 135 9.21 -4.97 -2.84
C ALA A 135 9.01 -6.39 -3.39
N THR A 136 7.80 -6.68 -3.88
CA THR A 136 7.45 -7.98 -4.47
C THR A 136 8.21 -8.25 -5.76
N THR A 137 8.40 -7.21 -6.59
CA THR A 137 9.23 -7.31 -7.79
C THR A 137 10.66 -7.68 -7.42
N PHE A 138 11.27 -7.00 -6.46
CA PHE A 138 12.60 -7.36 -5.98
C PHE A 138 12.65 -8.79 -5.41
N GLY A 139 11.63 -9.19 -4.66
CA GLY A 139 11.53 -10.57 -4.16
C GLY A 139 11.46 -11.61 -5.28
N SER A 140 10.73 -11.30 -6.36
CA SER A 140 10.64 -12.14 -7.56
C SER A 140 11.97 -12.23 -8.27
N LEU A 141 12.65 -11.10 -8.44
CA LEU A 141 13.97 -11.01 -9.08
C LEU A 141 15.05 -11.72 -8.28
N ALA A 142 15.00 -11.63 -6.95
CA ALA A 142 15.86 -12.35 -6.03
C ALA A 142 15.53 -13.87 -5.96
N GLY A 143 14.43 -14.30 -6.58
CA GLY A 143 13.99 -15.70 -6.54
C GLY A 143 13.59 -16.17 -5.14
N CYS A 144 13.15 -15.26 -4.27
CA CYS A 144 12.82 -15.57 -2.86
C CYS A 144 11.33 -15.54 -2.55
N LEU A 145 10.45 -15.24 -3.50
CA LEU A 145 9.00 -15.38 -3.26
C LEU A 145 8.63 -16.83 -2.92
N PRO A 146 7.67 -17.04 -1.98
CA PRO A 146 6.81 -16.05 -1.33
C PRO A 146 7.40 -15.38 -0.07
N THR A 147 8.60 -15.75 0.36
CA THR A 147 9.18 -15.30 1.63
C THR A 147 10.63 -14.88 1.44
N CYS A 148 10.89 -13.58 1.56
CA CYS A 148 12.20 -13.02 1.33
C CYS A 148 12.87 -12.62 2.65
N SER A 149 14.10 -13.08 2.88
CA SER A 149 14.96 -12.48 3.90
C SER A 149 15.59 -11.20 3.38
N VAL A 150 16.00 -10.31 4.30
CA VAL A 150 16.71 -9.06 3.97
C VAL A 150 17.97 -9.35 3.14
N ALA A 151 18.72 -10.41 3.48
CA ALA A 151 19.93 -10.80 2.76
C ALA A 151 19.66 -11.26 1.30
N GLN A 152 18.56 -11.99 1.07
CA GLN A 152 18.16 -12.40 -0.28
C GLN A 152 17.76 -11.19 -1.12
N LEU A 153 17.02 -10.24 -0.55
CA LEU A 153 16.66 -9.01 -1.24
C LEU A 153 17.86 -8.13 -1.54
N ALA A 154 18.76 -7.93 -0.57
CA ALA A 154 20.01 -7.19 -0.79
C ALA A 154 20.84 -7.79 -1.93
N THR A 155 20.92 -9.13 -1.99
CA THR A 155 21.60 -9.84 -3.08
C THR A 155 20.89 -9.64 -4.43
N GLY A 156 19.56 -9.69 -4.45
CA GLY A 156 18.76 -9.45 -5.65
C GLY A 156 18.90 -8.03 -6.19
N ILE A 157 18.91 -7.04 -5.30
CA ILE A 157 19.14 -5.62 -5.61
C ILE A 157 20.53 -5.44 -6.22
N GLY A 158 21.58 -5.96 -5.59
CA GLY A 158 22.98 -5.76 -6.02
C GLY A 158 23.37 -6.44 -7.34
N ASN A 159 22.63 -7.45 -7.82
CA ASN A 159 23.01 -8.19 -9.03
C ASN A 159 22.74 -7.45 -10.35
N GLY A 160 21.99 -6.34 -10.34
CA GLY A 160 21.87 -5.38 -11.44
C GLY A 160 21.36 -5.87 -12.80
N THR A 161 20.87 -7.10 -12.87
CA THR A 161 20.43 -7.73 -14.14
C THR A 161 19.07 -7.24 -14.62
N LYS A 162 18.42 -6.32 -13.89
CA LYS A 162 16.99 -6.00 -14.02
C LYS A 162 16.63 -4.53 -13.77
N ASP A 163 17.57 -3.66 -14.09
CA ASP A 163 17.41 -2.21 -13.93
C ASP A 163 16.28 -1.64 -14.78
N ALA A 164 15.95 -2.27 -15.92
CA ALA A 164 14.84 -1.83 -16.75
C ALA A 164 13.50 -1.95 -16.01
N GLU A 165 13.23 -3.12 -15.41
CA GLU A 165 12.01 -3.39 -14.65
C GLU A 165 11.92 -2.50 -13.41
N LEU A 166 13.03 -2.32 -12.70
CA LEU A 166 13.11 -1.41 -11.56
C LEU A 166 12.82 0.03 -11.97
N GLY A 167 13.40 0.49 -13.08
CA GLY A 167 13.15 1.85 -13.56
C GLY A 167 11.71 2.09 -13.99
N VAL A 168 11.00 1.08 -14.53
CA VAL A 168 9.56 1.21 -14.81
C VAL A 168 8.77 1.49 -13.53
N LEU A 169 9.11 0.84 -12.42
CA LEU A 169 8.46 1.05 -11.14
C LEU A 169 8.82 2.40 -10.52
N VAL A 170 10.10 2.79 -10.57
CA VAL A 170 10.56 4.12 -10.13
C VAL A 170 9.83 5.21 -10.91
N ASN A 171 9.71 5.06 -12.22
CA ASN A 171 8.95 5.99 -13.05
C ASN A 171 7.44 5.97 -12.71
N THR A 172 6.88 4.82 -12.34
CA THR A 172 5.48 4.73 -11.90
C THR A 172 5.26 5.44 -10.57
N LEU A 173 6.18 5.30 -9.62
CA LEU A 173 6.18 6.02 -8.35
C LEU A 173 6.33 7.53 -8.58
N ASP A 174 7.23 7.93 -9.47
CA ASP A 174 7.41 9.33 -9.87
C ASP A 174 6.10 9.93 -10.41
N ILE A 175 5.49 9.28 -11.40
CA ILE A 175 4.25 9.76 -12.04
C ILE A 175 3.05 9.74 -11.08
N THR A 176 2.94 8.72 -10.23
CA THR A 176 1.73 8.50 -9.43
C THR A 176 1.76 9.24 -8.09
N TYR A 177 2.94 9.41 -7.50
CA TYR A 177 3.11 10.01 -6.16
C TYR A 177 3.89 11.32 -6.22
N CYS A 178 5.06 11.35 -6.86
CA CYS A 178 5.95 12.51 -6.83
C CYS A 178 5.57 13.64 -7.78
N ALA A 179 4.75 13.35 -8.80
CA ALA A 179 4.19 14.36 -9.68
C ALA A 179 3.15 15.26 -8.97
N ASN A 180 2.65 14.84 -7.80
CA ASN A 180 1.83 15.72 -6.97
C ASN A 180 2.72 16.83 -6.36
N PRO A 181 2.41 18.13 -6.59
CA PRO A 181 3.17 19.25 -6.02
C PRO A 181 3.33 19.20 -4.50
N ASP A 182 2.37 18.62 -3.79
CA ASP A 182 2.40 18.49 -2.33
C ASP A 182 3.46 17.46 -1.86
N ASN A 183 3.83 16.50 -2.72
CA ASN A 183 4.77 15.43 -2.43
C ASN A 183 6.16 15.64 -3.07
N ALA A 184 6.27 16.52 -4.07
CA ALA A 184 7.50 16.73 -4.86
C ALA A 184 8.74 17.12 -4.04
N GLY A 185 8.54 17.69 -2.84
CA GLY A 185 9.62 18.08 -1.92
C GLY A 185 9.94 17.07 -0.82
N THR A 186 9.31 15.89 -0.81
CA THR A 186 9.63 14.84 0.16
C THR A 186 10.99 14.20 -0.15
N ASP A 187 11.65 13.66 0.88
CA ASP A 187 12.96 12.99 0.71
C ASP A 187 12.85 11.82 -0.29
N ILE A 188 11.79 11.02 -0.18
CA ILE A 188 11.46 9.94 -1.14
C ILE A 188 11.37 10.47 -2.56
N CYS A 189 10.65 11.57 -2.79
CA CYS A 189 10.52 12.12 -4.14
C CYS A 189 11.80 12.79 -4.63
N THR A 190 12.63 13.34 -3.76
CA THR A 190 13.93 13.88 -4.15
C THR A 190 14.87 12.77 -4.63
N GLU A 191 14.87 11.63 -3.93
CA GLU A 191 15.64 10.43 -4.32
C GLU A 191 15.06 9.75 -5.57
N VAL A 192 13.74 9.66 -5.68
CA VAL A 192 13.04 9.05 -6.83
C VAL A 192 13.11 9.93 -8.08
N ILE A 193 12.83 11.24 -7.99
CA ILE A 193 12.90 12.18 -9.13
C ILE A 193 14.34 12.31 -9.63
N GLY A 194 15.33 12.31 -8.72
CA GLY A 194 16.75 12.36 -9.10
C GLY A 194 17.21 11.13 -9.89
N THR A 195 16.48 10.02 -9.77
CA THR A 195 16.80 8.75 -10.42
C THR A 195 15.86 8.42 -11.58
N ALA A 196 14.64 8.96 -11.60
CA ALA A 196 13.64 8.73 -12.63
C ALA A 196 14.11 9.19 -14.02
N ASN A 197 13.83 8.38 -15.02
CA ASN A 197 14.08 8.68 -16.43
C ASN A 197 13.06 7.93 -17.28
N PRO A 198 11.88 8.53 -17.53
CA PRO A 198 10.81 7.87 -18.28
C PRO A 198 11.21 7.51 -19.72
N GLY A 199 12.22 8.17 -20.29
CA GLY A 199 12.77 7.84 -21.61
C GLY A 199 13.81 6.72 -21.60
N ASN A 200 14.31 6.32 -20.43
CA ASN A 200 15.30 5.25 -20.28
C ASN A 200 15.15 4.53 -18.92
N PRO A 201 14.19 3.59 -18.82
CA PRO A 201 13.95 2.83 -17.59
C PRO A 201 15.20 2.11 -17.08
N SER A 202 16.05 1.57 -17.96
CA SER A 202 17.30 0.93 -17.51
C SER A 202 18.18 1.88 -16.72
N SER A 203 18.40 3.10 -17.19
CA SER A 203 19.16 4.09 -16.42
C SER A 203 18.45 4.49 -15.12
N ALA A 204 17.12 4.57 -15.14
CA ALA A 204 16.36 4.90 -13.94
C ALA A 204 16.53 3.85 -12.83
N GLY A 205 16.43 2.56 -13.17
CA GLY A 205 16.66 1.49 -12.20
C GLY A 205 18.11 1.38 -11.76
N THR A 206 19.08 1.60 -12.66
CA THR A 206 20.51 1.67 -12.28
C THR A 206 20.72 2.74 -11.22
N ASN A 207 20.20 3.94 -11.44
CA ASN A 207 20.37 5.08 -10.54
C ASN A 207 19.68 4.83 -9.19
N PHE A 208 18.46 4.32 -9.20
CA PHE A 208 17.74 3.97 -7.98
C PHE A 208 18.49 2.91 -7.16
N ARG A 209 18.95 1.84 -7.81
CA ARG A 209 19.78 0.82 -7.17
C ARG A 209 21.06 1.42 -6.57
N THR A 210 21.78 2.24 -7.32
CA THR A 210 23.01 2.89 -6.81
C THR A 210 22.71 3.79 -5.61
N GLY A 211 21.57 4.48 -5.59
CA GLY A 211 21.08 5.20 -4.42
C GLY A 211 21.02 4.30 -3.18
N LEU A 212 20.38 3.13 -3.30
CA LEU A 212 20.28 2.12 -2.23
C LEU A 212 21.65 1.59 -1.79
N ASP A 213 22.61 1.44 -2.71
CA ASP A 213 23.96 0.95 -2.38
C ASP A 213 24.80 2.00 -1.63
N THR A 214 24.58 3.30 -1.89
CA THR A 214 25.41 4.41 -1.37
C THR A 214 25.03 4.91 0.03
N THR A 215 23.92 4.44 0.60
CA THR A 215 23.51 4.74 1.99
C THR A 215 24.20 3.89 3.06
N ASN A 216 25.16 3.03 2.66
CA ASN A 216 26.05 2.27 3.56
C ASN A 216 27.25 3.09 4.05
#